data_AF-A0A8H5EKL9-F1
#
_entry.id   AF-A0A8H5EKL9-F1
#
_cell.length_a   1.000
_cell.length_b   1.000
_cell.length_c   1.000
_cell.angle_alpha   90.00
_cell.angle_beta   90.00
_cell.angle_gamma   90.00
#
_symmetry.space_group_name_H-M   'P 1'
#
loop_
_entity.id
_entity.type
_entity.pdbx_description
1 polymer ?
#
loop_
_entity_poly.entity_id
_entity_poly.type
_entity_poly.pdbx_seq_one_letter_code
_entity_poly.pdbx_strand_id
1 'polypeptide(L)'
;MYVLHEGPGTWDGTIINRNNPERRDVVMIRGNGHLVVQFDAANNPGVWPFHCHIAWHVSAGLLTQFLTNPDKVERLRIPNIVAETCRQWGRWTSTNIPAQIDSGL
;
A
#
# COMPACT_ATOMS: atom_id res chain seq x y z
N MET A 1 0.56 -11.39 -0.63
CA MET A 1 -0.42 -11.33 0.49
C MET A 1 -1.20 -12.64 0.52
N TYR A 2 -1.49 -13.17 1.71
CA TYR A 2 -2.23 -14.39 1.97
C TYR A 2 -3.67 -14.04 2.38
N VAL A 3 -4.69 -14.65 1.76
CA VAL A 3 -6.11 -14.40 2.09
C VAL A 3 -6.59 -15.39 3.13
N LEU A 4 -6.69 -14.94 4.38
CA LEU A 4 -6.99 -15.79 5.53
C LEU A 4 -8.50 -15.97 5.76
N HIS A 5 -9.29 -14.95 5.43
CA HIS A 5 -10.74 -14.95 5.54
C HIS A 5 -11.34 -13.81 4.72
N GLU A 6 -12.51 -14.03 4.14
CA GLU A 6 -13.37 -12.99 3.57
C GLU A 6 -14.83 -13.37 3.79
N GLY A 7 -15.70 -12.38 3.97
CA GLY A 7 -17.11 -12.65 4.24
C GLY A 7 -17.95 -11.39 4.34
N PRO A 8 -19.29 -11.55 4.42
CA PRO A 8 -20.19 -10.44 4.71
C PRO A 8 -20.06 -9.97 6.16
N GLY A 9 -20.43 -8.73 6.43
CA GLY A 9 -20.46 -8.17 7.77
C GLY A 9 -19.09 -7.91 8.39
N THR A 10 -19.11 -7.55 9.67
CA THR A 10 -17.90 -7.30 10.46
C THR A 10 -17.19 -8.61 10.76
N TRP A 11 -15.86 -8.61 10.66
CA TRP A 11 -15.05 -9.76 11.04
C TRP A 11 -15.18 -10.09 12.53
N ASP A 12 -15.38 -11.36 12.86
CA ASP A 12 -15.59 -11.88 14.21
C ASP A 12 -14.31 -12.42 14.89
N GLY A 13 -13.15 -12.27 14.25
CA GLY A 13 -11.87 -12.80 14.74
C GLY A 13 -11.51 -14.19 14.19
N THR A 14 -12.39 -14.84 13.43
CA THR A 14 -12.13 -16.18 12.90
C THR A 14 -11.18 -16.18 11.70
N ILE A 15 -10.29 -17.18 11.65
CA ILE A 15 -9.46 -17.48 10.48
C ILE A 15 -9.83 -18.86 9.96
N ILE A 16 -10.35 -18.91 8.74
CA ILE A 16 -10.83 -20.15 8.10
C ILE A 16 -9.76 -20.78 7.19
N ASN A 17 -8.90 -19.98 6.56
CA ASN A 17 -7.86 -20.47 5.63
C ASN A 17 -6.47 -20.41 6.27
N ARG A 18 -6.17 -21.37 7.15
CA ARG A 18 -4.89 -21.41 7.89
C ARG A 18 -3.75 -22.11 7.14
N ASN A 19 -4.08 -23.06 6.27
CA ASN A 19 -3.12 -23.96 5.64
C ASN A 19 -3.08 -23.71 4.14
N ASN A 20 -1.98 -23.10 3.67
CA ASN A 20 -1.77 -22.74 2.27
C ASN A 20 -2.95 -21.95 1.63
N PRO A 21 -3.33 -20.80 2.21
CA PRO A 21 -4.37 -19.94 1.64
C PRO A 21 -3.97 -19.41 0.25
N GLU A 22 -4.94 -18.87 -0.49
CA GLU A 22 -4.69 -18.13 -1.71
C GLU A 22 -3.64 -17.03 -1.46
N ARG A 23 -2.65 -16.93 -2.36
CA ARG A 23 -1.58 -15.94 -2.30
C ARG A 23 -1.55 -15.11 -3.58
N ARG A 24 -1.82 -13.81 -3.45
CA ARG A 24 -1.86 -12.83 -4.55
C ARG A 24 -1.58 -11.41 -4.07
N ASP A 25 -1.68 -10.43 -4.96
CA ASP A 25 -1.43 -9.00 -4.69
C ASP A 25 -2.72 -8.16 -4.68
N VAL A 26 -3.69 -8.47 -5.55
CA VAL A 26 -4.99 -7.78 -5.63
C VAL A 26 -6.13 -8.72 -5.34
N VAL A 27 -7.01 -8.36 -4.40
CA VAL A 27 -8.21 -9.13 -4.02
C VAL A 27 -9.42 -8.21 -4.00
N MET A 28 -10.59 -8.75 -4.32
CA MET A 28 -11.84 -8.00 -4.22
C MET A 28 -12.29 -7.88 -2.77
N ILE A 29 -12.54 -6.65 -2.30
CA ILE A 29 -13.23 -6.44 -1.03
C ILE A 29 -14.74 -6.45 -1.27
N ARG A 30 -15.48 -7.21 -0.46
CA ARG A 30 -16.94 -7.27 -0.53
C ARG A 30 -17.54 -5.98 0.02
N GLY A 31 -18.57 -5.46 -0.64
CA GLY A 31 -19.38 -4.37 -0.10
C GLY A 31 -20.01 -4.81 1.23
N ASN A 32 -19.88 -3.97 2.26
CA ASN A 32 -20.34 -4.26 3.63
C ASN A 32 -19.80 -5.59 4.21
N GLY A 33 -18.60 -6.00 3.79
CA GLY A 33 -17.93 -7.19 4.26
C GLY A 33 -16.57 -6.89 4.88
N HIS A 34 -15.76 -7.94 5.01
CA HIS A 34 -14.40 -7.86 5.50
C HIS A 34 -13.44 -8.70 4.66
N LEU A 35 -12.17 -8.36 4.78
CA LEU A 35 -11.04 -9.07 4.20
C LEU A 35 -9.96 -9.19 5.29
N VAL A 36 -9.52 -10.40 5.58
CA VAL A 36 -8.43 -10.67 6.53
C VAL A 36 -7.24 -11.21 5.75
N VAL A 37 -6.13 -10.48 5.87
CA VAL A 37 -4.92 -10.77 5.10
C VAL A 37 -3.70 -10.81 5.99
N GLN A 38 -2.74 -11.65 5.58
CA GLN A 38 -1.41 -11.69 6.15
C GLN A 38 -0.38 -11.40 5.06
N PHE A 39 0.74 -10.77 5.42
CA PHE A 39 1.88 -10.58 4.53
C PHE A 39 3.18 -10.58 5.33
N ASP A 40 4.28 -10.96 4.67
CA ASP A 40 5.59 -11.16 5.32
C ASP A 40 6.33 -9.83 5.52
N ALA A 41 5.83 -9.00 6.43
CA ALA A 41 6.38 -7.67 6.70
C ALA A 41 7.84 -7.69 7.22
N ALA A 42 8.19 -8.70 8.03
CA ALA A 42 9.47 -8.76 8.75
C ALA A 42 10.69 -8.93 7.83
N ASN A 43 10.52 -9.51 6.64
CA ASN A 43 11.63 -9.81 5.73
C ASN A 43 11.70 -8.87 4.53
N ASN A 44 10.79 -7.89 4.42
CA ASN A 44 10.73 -6.96 3.29
C ASN A 44 10.65 -5.51 3.78
N PRO A 45 11.77 -4.87 4.18
CA PRO A 45 11.81 -3.48 4.63
C PRO A 45 11.39 -2.51 3.53
N GLY A 46 10.48 -1.59 3.83
CA GLY A 46 10.05 -0.57 2.87
C GLY A 46 8.82 0.21 3.30
N VAL A 47 8.36 1.09 2.41
CA VAL A 47 7.07 1.78 2.51
C VAL A 47 6.18 1.22 1.41
N TRP A 48 5.14 0.47 1.79
CA TRP A 48 4.32 -0.30 0.85
C TRP A 48 2.90 0.24 0.79
N PRO A 49 2.46 0.79 -0.36
CA PRO A 49 1.07 1.23 -0.53
C PRO A 49 0.12 0.03 -0.54
N PHE A 50 -1.03 0.22 0.09
CA PHE A 50 -2.15 -0.72 0.07
C PHE A 50 -3.43 0.09 -0.11
N HIS A 51 -4.10 -0.08 -1.24
CA HIS A 51 -5.19 0.81 -1.66
C HIS A 51 -6.24 0.07 -2.49
N CYS A 52 -7.38 0.74 -2.70
CA CYS A 52 -8.33 0.30 -3.71
C CYS A 52 -7.77 0.61 -5.10
N HIS A 53 -7.76 -0.37 -6.00
CA HIS A 53 -7.21 -0.19 -7.35
C HIS A 53 -8.19 0.51 -8.32
N ILE A 54 -9.37 0.90 -7.85
CA ILE A 54 -10.27 1.77 -8.60
C ILE A 54 -9.69 3.19 -8.56
N ALA A 55 -9.33 3.74 -9.72
CA ALA A 55 -8.60 5.02 -9.82
C ALA A 55 -9.27 6.16 -9.03
N TRP A 56 -10.59 6.32 -9.16
CA TRP A 56 -11.34 7.34 -8.44
C TRP A 56 -11.43 7.08 -6.92
N HIS A 57 -11.29 5.85 -6.44
CA HIS A 57 -11.26 5.57 -5.01
C HIS A 57 -9.87 5.89 -4.40
N VAL A 58 -8.77 5.53 -5.05
CA VAL A 58 -7.42 5.89 -4.56
C VAL A 58 -7.17 7.40 -4.67
N SER A 59 -7.64 8.04 -5.75
CA SER A 59 -7.65 9.49 -5.92
C SER A 59 -8.42 10.17 -4.77
N ALA A 60 -9.58 9.64 -4.37
CA ALA A 60 -10.34 10.10 -3.21
C ALA A 60 -9.74 9.74 -1.84
N GLY A 61 -8.62 9.00 -1.78
CA GLY A 61 -7.89 8.70 -0.56
C GLY A 61 -8.12 7.32 0.05
N LEU A 62 -8.71 6.36 -0.67
CA LEU A 62 -8.82 4.96 -0.19
C LEU A 62 -7.47 4.24 -0.30
N LEU A 63 -6.54 4.64 0.56
CA LEU A 63 -5.14 4.28 0.59
C LEU A 63 -4.67 4.17 2.05
N THR A 64 -3.76 3.24 2.31
CA THR A 64 -2.83 3.28 3.44
C THR A 64 -1.43 2.91 2.98
N GLN A 65 -0.42 3.15 3.82
CA GLN A 65 0.96 2.72 3.57
C GLN A 65 1.49 1.98 4.79
N PHE A 66 2.11 0.83 4.57
CA PHE A 66 2.80 0.07 5.61
C PHE A 66 4.29 0.39 5.58
N LEU A 67 4.79 1.02 6.65
CA LEU A 67 6.22 1.10 6.92
C LEU A 67 6.67 -0.17 7.63
N THR A 68 7.45 -1.01 6.95
CA THR A 68 7.95 -2.28 7.47
C THR A 68 9.44 -2.18 7.80
N ASN A 69 9.84 -2.65 8.99
CA ASN A 69 11.21 -2.55 9.52
C ASN A 69 11.85 -1.15 9.38
N PRO A 70 11.35 -0.12 10.10
CA PRO A 70 11.85 1.25 10.01
C PRO A 70 13.38 1.37 10.13
N ASP A 71 14.00 0.67 11.10
CA ASP A 71 15.45 0.71 11.32
C ASP A 71 16.26 0.19 10.12
N LYS A 72 15.71 -0.79 9.39
CA LYS A 72 16.34 -1.30 8.16
C LYS A 72 16.11 -0.33 7.00
N VAL A 73 14.93 0.28 6.91
CA VAL A 73 14.60 1.29 5.90
C VAL A 73 15.55 2.48 5.98
N GLU A 74 15.83 2.98 7.18
CA GLU A 74 16.77 4.10 7.40
C GLU A 74 18.18 3.78 6.88
N ARG A 75 18.58 2.51 6.89
CA ARG A 75 19.90 2.04 6.47
C ARG A 75 19.93 1.56 5.02
N LEU A 76 18.80 1.63 4.30
CA LEU A 76 18.77 1.23 2.89
C LEU A 76 19.66 2.17 2.07
N ARG A 77 20.53 1.58 1.25
CA ARG A 77 21.30 2.34 0.27
C ARG A 77 20.42 2.68 -0.91
N ILE A 78 19.79 3.86 -0.87
CA ILE A 78 18.94 4.36 -1.96
C ILE A 78 19.83 4.80 -3.13
N PRO A 79 19.53 4.39 -4.39
CA PRO A 79 20.26 4.84 -5.56
C PRO A 79 20.24 6.37 -5.71
N ASN A 80 21.39 6.96 -6.08
CA ASN A 80 21.55 8.41 -6.22
C ASN A 80 20.53 9.06 -7.16
N ILE A 81 20.06 8.30 -8.17
CA ILE A 81 19.05 8.76 -9.12
C ILE A 81 17.73 9.16 -8.45
N VAL A 82 17.35 8.53 -7.33
CA VAL A 82 16.11 8.90 -6.61
C VAL A 82 16.22 10.32 -6.05
N ALA A 83 17.34 10.64 -5.40
CA ALA A 83 17.59 11.97 -4.87
C ALA A 83 17.75 13.01 -5.99
N GLU A 84 18.32 12.61 -7.13
CA GLU A 84 18.39 13.46 -8.31
C GLU A 84 17.01 13.78 -8.88
N THR A 85 16.15 12.78 -9.07
CA THR A 85 14.77 12.97 -9.53
C THR A 85 14.00 13.90 -8.60
N CYS A 86 14.14 13.75 -7.28
CA CYS A 86 13.52 14.69 -6.33
C CYS A 86 14.00 16.14 -6.51
N ARG A 87 15.31 16.36 -6.72
CA ARG A 87 15.86 17.70 -6.98
C ARG A 87 15.37 18.27 -8.30
N GLN A 88 15.33 17.47 -9.36
CA GLN A 88 14.84 17.89 -10.67
C GLN A 88 13.36 18.24 -10.62
N TRP A 89 12.53 17.40 -9.98
CA TRP A 89 11.11 17.66 -9.77
C TRP A 89 10.90 18.94 -8.96
N GLY A 90 11.58 19.08 -7.82
CA GLY A 90 11.50 20.28 -6.99
C GLY A 90 11.90 21.56 -7.72
N ARG A 91 12.93 21.50 -8.58
CA ARG A 91 13.31 22.63 -9.45
C ARG A 91 12.21 22.96 -10.44
N TRP A 92 11.62 21.96 -11.10
CA TRP A 92 10.57 22.18 -12.09
C TRP A 92 9.29 22.74 -11.44
N THR A 93 8.89 22.20 -10.29
CA THR A 93 7.71 22.65 -9.53
C THR A 93 7.88 24.02 -8.88
N SER A 94 9.09 24.58 -8.83
CA SER A 94 9.32 25.95 -8.33
C SER A 94 8.73 27.03 -9.24
N THR A 95 8.52 26.70 -10.52
CA THR A 95 7.92 27.61 -11.51
C THR A 95 6.68 27.02 -12.18
N ASN A 96 6.51 25.70 -12.16
CA ASN A 96 5.38 25.00 -12.78
C ASN A 96 4.58 24.29 -11.69
N ILE A 97 3.57 24.95 -11.14
CA ILE A 97 2.78 24.39 -10.03
C ILE A 97 1.70 23.46 -10.62
N PRO A 98 1.79 22.13 -10.42
CA PRO A 98 0.72 21.24 -10.83
C PRO A 98 -0.52 21.51 -9.99
N ALA A 99 -1.69 21.49 -10.62
CA ALA A 99 -2.95 21.38 -9.90
C ALA A 99 -3.10 19.93 -9.41
N GLN A 100 -2.47 19.60 -8.27
CA GLN A 100 -2.71 18.34 -7.58
C GLN A 100 -4.06 18.43 -6.85
N ILE A 101 -5.11 17.87 -7.47
CA ILE A 101 -6.50 18.00 -7.03
C ILE A 101 -6.99 16.80 -6.20
N ASP A 102 -6.13 15.81 -5.99
CA ASP A 102 -6.46 14.54 -5.34
C ASP A 102 -5.29 13.99 -4.50
N SER A 103 -5.33 12.71 -4.14
CA SER A 103 -4.34 12.06 -3.26
C SER A 103 -2.90 12.08 -3.81
N GLY A 104 -2.70 12.28 -5.12
CA GLY A 104 -1.39 12.22 -5.76
C GLY A 104 -0.86 10.80 -6.05
N LEU A 105 -1.72 9.79 -5.97
CA LEU A 105 -1.46 8.41 -6.41
C LEU A 105 -2.30 8.01 -7.62
#